data_AF-K2EDM7-F1
#
_entry.id   AF-K2EDM7-F1
#
_cell.length_a   1.000
_cell.length_b   1.000
_cell.length_c   1.000
_cell.angle_alpha   90.00
_cell.angle_beta   90.00
_cell.angle_gamma   90.00
#
_symmetry.space_group_name_H-M   'P 1'
#
loop_
_entity.id
_entity.type
_entity.pdbx_description
1 polymer ?
#
loop_
_entity_poly.entity_id
_entity_poly.type
_entity_poly.pdbx_seq_one_letter_code
_entity_poly.pdbx_strand_id
1 'polypeptide(L)'
;MSKFKNIILIILVIAITAIPLFIARDAEFAGADGQAKELISSINSNYKPWFKPLWEPPSGEVESLLFTLQAAIGAGFIGYFIGLARGRKGQPK
;
A
#
# COMPACT_ATOMS: atom_id res chain seq x y z
N MET A 1 -22.36 14.90 2.89
CA MET A 1 -21.57 14.42 4.04
C MET A 1 -21.29 15.62 4.93
N SER A 2 -21.53 15.55 6.24
CA SER A 2 -21.27 16.71 7.11
C SER A 2 -19.76 16.95 7.23
N LYS A 3 -19.32 18.21 7.25
CA LYS A 3 -17.88 18.56 7.36
C LYS A 3 -17.21 17.86 8.55
N PHE A 4 -17.96 17.69 9.64
CA PHE A 4 -17.53 16.97 10.84
C PHE A 4 -17.19 15.49 10.58
N LYS A 5 -18.05 14.76 9.84
CA LYS A 5 -17.77 13.37 9.45
C LYS A 5 -16.50 13.25 8.60
N ASN A 6 -16.28 14.18 7.67
CA ASN A 6 -15.07 14.16 6.84
C ASN A 6 -13.79 14.39 7.68
N ILE A 7 -13.85 15.32 8.64
CA ILE A 7 -12.73 15.59 9.55
C ILE A 7 -12.41 14.34 10.39
N ILE A 8 -13.43 13.67 10.94
CA ILE A 8 -13.24 12.42 11.68
C ILE A 8 -12.58 11.34 10.81
N LEU A 9 -13.05 11.16 9.57
CA LEU A 9 -12.47 10.18 8.65
C LEU A 9 -11.00 10.49 8.31
N ILE A 10 -10.65 11.76 8.12
CA ILE A 10 -9.26 12.17 7.88
C ILE A 10 -8.39 11.89 9.11
N ILE A 11 -8.85 12.24 10.30
CA ILE A 11 -8.13 11.96 11.55
C ILE A 11 -7.93 10.46 11.73
N LEU A 12 -8.95 9.65 11.44
CA LEU A 12 -8.85 8.19 11.53
C LEU A 12 -7.80 7.64 10.56
N VAL A 13 -7.77 8.12 9.31
CA VAL A 13 -6.75 7.72 8.33
C VAL A 13 -5.34 8.10 8.79
N ILE A 14 -5.16 9.30 9.35
CA ILE A 14 -3.88 9.72 9.90
C ILE A 14 -3.51 8.85 11.11
N ALA A 15 -4.46 8.54 11.98
CA ALA A 15 -4.22 7.72 13.16
C ALA A 15 -3.76 6.30 12.78
N ILE A 16 -4.48 5.62 11.88
CA ILE A 16 -4.13 4.24 11.48
C ILE A 16 -2.80 4.17 10.73
N THR A 17 -2.36 5.24 10.06
CA THR A 17 -1.07 5.29 9.35
C THR A 17 0.09 5.72 10.24
N ALA A 18 -0.12 6.68 11.14
CA ALA A 18 0.94 7.24 11.99
C ALA A 18 1.17 6.43 13.28
N ILE A 19 0.12 5.91 13.92
CA ILE A 19 0.25 5.19 15.20
C ILE A 19 1.23 4.01 15.12
N PRO A 20 1.19 3.13 14.09
CA PRO A 20 2.12 2.01 13.97
C PRO A 20 3.60 2.44 13.96
N LEU A 21 3.92 3.61 13.40
CA LEU A 21 5.30 4.13 13.37
C LEU A 21 5.86 4.43 14.76
N PHE A 22 5.00 4.70 15.75
CA PHE A 22 5.43 4.99 17.13
C PHE A 22 5.44 3.76 18.03
N ILE A 23 4.57 2.77 17.77
CA ILE A 23 4.44 1.55 18.58
C ILE A 23 5.42 0.47 18.09
N ALA A 24 5.60 0.33 16.77
CA ALA A 24 6.43 -0.68 16.14
C ALA A 24 7.71 -0.06 15.55
N ARG A 25 8.48 0.65 16.40
CA ARG A 25 9.65 1.44 15.96
C ARG A 25 10.76 0.59 15.34
N ASP A 26 10.91 -0.65 15.80
CA ASP A 26 11.92 -1.60 15.33
C ASP A 26 11.36 -2.56 14.28
N ALA A 27 10.13 -2.34 13.78
CA ALA A 27 9.57 -3.16 12.72
C ALA A 27 10.16 -2.74 11.37
N GLU A 28 10.66 -3.73 10.61
CA GLU A 28 11.25 -3.49 9.28
C GLU A 28 10.22 -3.14 8.19
N PHE A 29 8.91 -3.16 8.51
CA PHE A 29 7.80 -2.94 7.56
C PHE A 29 8.01 -3.68 6.21
N ALA A 30 8.60 -4.87 6.29
CA ALA A 30 8.97 -5.66 5.12
C ALA A 30 7.73 -6.18 4.38
N GLY A 31 7.91 -6.50 3.10
CA GLY A 31 6.86 -7.09 2.27
C GLY A 31 6.42 -8.47 2.79
N ALA A 32 5.12 -8.75 2.64
CA ALA A 32 4.52 -10.01 3.09
C ALA A 32 5.14 -11.26 2.41
N ASP A 33 5.60 -11.15 1.17
CA ASP A 33 6.22 -12.26 0.43
C ASP A 33 7.54 -12.73 1.07
N GLY A 34 8.37 -11.80 1.56
CA GLY A 34 9.63 -12.12 2.24
C GLY A 34 9.40 -12.92 3.52
N GLN A 35 8.47 -12.45 4.36
CA GLN A 35 8.09 -13.13 5.60
C GLN A 35 7.48 -14.50 5.33
N ALA A 36 6.68 -14.63 4.27
CA ALA A 36 6.10 -15.91 3.88
C ALA A 36 7.18 -16.93 3.47
N LYS A 37 8.20 -16.51 2.69
CA LYS A 37 9.31 -17.39 2.27
C LYS A 37 10.12 -17.90 3.47
N GLU A 38 10.42 -17.04 4.44
CA GLU A 38 11.12 -17.44 5.66
C GLU A 38 10.32 -18.48 6.46
N LEU A 39 9.03 -18.20 6.68
CA LEU A 39 8.16 -19.10 7.42
C LEU A 39 8.03 -20.46 6.73
N ILE A 40 7.83 -20.48 5.40
CA ILE A 40 7.73 -21.73 4.63
C ILE A 40 9.03 -22.54 4.75
N SER A 41 10.19 -21.87 4.66
CA SER A 41 11.49 -22.53 4.78
C SER A 41 11.71 -23.14 6.19
N SER A 42 11.16 -22.50 7.22
CA SER A 42 11.20 -23.01 8.60
C SER A 42 10.28 -24.21 8.84
N ILE A 43 9.09 -24.24 8.22
CA ILE A 43 8.11 -25.33 8.38
C ILE A 43 8.50 -26.54 7.52
N ASN A 44 9.03 -26.32 6.32
CA ASN A 44 9.42 -27.39 5.41
C ASN A 44 10.73 -27.04 4.69
N SER A 45 11.83 -27.59 5.20
CA SER A 45 13.17 -27.40 4.66
C SER A 45 13.36 -27.96 3.24
N ASN A 46 12.46 -28.83 2.78
CA ASN A 46 12.47 -29.40 1.43
C ASN A 46 11.60 -28.62 0.43
N TYR A 47 10.99 -27.51 0.85
CA TYR A 47 10.19 -26.68 -0.04
C TYR A 47 11.05 -26.08 -1.16
N LYS A 48 10.61 -26.27 -2.41
CA LYS A 48 11.21 -25.65 -3.58
C LYS A 48 10.23 -24.61 -4.16
N PRO A 49 10.66 -23.35 -4.34
CA PRO A 49 9.83 -22.34 -5.02
C PRO A 49 9.42 -22.84 -6.41
N TRP A 50 8.12 -22.82 -6.68
CA TRP A 50 7.54 -23.22 -7.97
C TRP A 50 7.66 -22.10 -9.03
N PHE A 51 8.01 -20.89 -8.61
CA PHE A 51 8.23 -19.73 -9.46
C PHE A 51 9.44 -18.93 -8.98
N LYS A 52 10.18 -18.36 -9.92
CA LYS A 52 11.27 -17.41 -9.66
C LYS A 52 10.98 -16.13 -10.42
N PRO A 53 11.15 -14.94 -9.81
CA PRO A 53 10.98 -13.68 -10.53
C PRO A 53 11.91 -13.63 -11.74
N LEU A 54 11.40 -13.14 -12.87
CA LEU A 54 12.21 -12.91 -14.07
C LEU A 54 13.21 -11.76 -13.86
N TRP A 55 12.89 -10.87 -12.93
CA TRP A 55 13.70 -9.72 -12.56
C TRP A 55 13.44 -9.38 -11.10
N GLU A 56 14.50 -9.07 -10.36
CA GLU A 56 14.45 -8.54 -9.00
C GLU A 56 15.10 -7.16 -8.98
N PRO A 57 14.55 -6.19 -8.22
CA PRO A 57 15.16 -4.88 -8.08
C PRO A 57 16.60 -4.99 -7.55
N PRO A 58 17.53 -4.16 -8.05
CA PRO A 58 18.94 -4.21 -7.64
C PRO A 58 19.16 -3.79 -6.17
N SER A 59 18.16 -3.15 -5.53
CA SER A 59 18.15 -2.87 -4.09
C SER A 59 16.72 -2.78 -3.55
N GLY A 60 16.55 -3.00 -2.24
CA GLY A 60 15.26 -2.83 -1.55
C GLY A 60 14.74 -1.39 -1.56
N GLU A 61 15.64 -0.41 -1.71
CA GLU A 61 15.25 1.00 -1.90
C GLU A 61 14.56 1.21 -3.25
N VAL A 62 15.10 0.59 -4.32
CA VAL A 62 14.49 0.65 -5.65
C VAL A 62 13.14 -0.07 -5.65
N GLU A 63 13.03 -1.20 -4.96
CA GLU A 63 11.75 -1.90 -4.75
C GLU A 63 10.73 -0.97 -4.07
N SER A 64 11.10 -0.36 -2.95
CA SER A 64 10.23 0.56 -2.19
C SER A 64 9.81 1.78 -3.02
N LEU A 65 10.71 2.32 -3.84
CA LEU A 65 10.42 3.42 -4.75
C LEU A 65 9.40 3.01 -5.82
N LEU A 66 9.56 1.83 -6.42
CA LEU A 66 8.62 1.31 -7.41
C LEU A 66 7.23 1.06 -6.80
N PHE A 67 7.15 0.52 -5.58
CA PHE A 67 5.88 0.40 -4.85
C PHE A 67 5.25 1.75 -4.55
N THR A 68 6.05 2.73 -4.12
CA THR A 68 5.58 4.09 -3.84
C THR A 68 5.05 4.76 -5.11
N LEU A 69 5.74 4.59 -6.24
CA LEU A 69 5.31 5.11 -7.53
C LEU A 69 3.99 4.48 -7.98
N GLN A 70 3.84 3.15 -7.87
CA GLN A 70 2.59 2.45 -8.16
C GLN A 70 1.45 2.96 -7.29
N ALA A 71 1.69 3.14 -5.98
CA ALA A 71 0.70 3.69 -5.05
C ALA A 71 0.29 5.12 -5.43
N ALA A 72 1.25 5.98 -5.79
CA ALA A 72 1.00 7.35 -6.21
C ALA A 72 0.15 7.41 -7.50
N ILE A 73 0.47 6.59 -8.49
CA ILE A 73 -0.29 6.49 -9.74
C ILE A 73 -1.71 5.98 -9.45
N GLY A 74 -1.86 4.93 -8.62
CA GLY A 74 -3.16 4.39 -8.23
C GLY A 74 -4.03 5.42 -7.50
N ALA A 75 -3.45 6.16 -6.56
CA ALA A 75 -4.13 7.24 -5.85
C ALA A 75 -4.56 8.37 -6.81
N GLY A 76 -3.69 8.75 -7.75
CA GLY A 76 -3.99 9.72 -8.79
C GLY A 76 -5.14 9.28 -9.69
N PHE A 77 -5.15 8.03 -10.12
CA PHE A 77 -6.23 7.45 -10.93
C PHE A 77 -7.57 7.46 -10.20
N ILE A 78 -7.61 6.99 -8.94
CA ILE A 78 -8.82 6.99 -8.11
C ILE A 78 -9.32 8.42 -7.90
N GLY A 79 -8.42 9.35 -7.59
CA GLY A 79 -8.73 10.77 -7.41
C GLY A 79 -9.33 11.39 -8.68
N TYR A 80 -8.72 11.15 -9.83
CA TYR A 80 -9.23 11.61 -11.13
C TYR A 80 -10.62 11.04 -11.43
N PHE A 81 -10.82 9.73 -11.24
CA PHE A 81 -12.11 9.08 -11.47
C PHE A 81 -13.22 9.68 -10.59
N ILE A 82 -12.96 9.86 -9.30
CA ILE A 82 -13.92 10.48 -8.37
C ILE A 82 -14.20 11.93 -8.79
N GLY A 83 -13.18 12.68 -9.20
CA GLY A 83 -13.30 14.05 -9.70
C GLY A 83 -14.19 14.14 -10.95
N LEU A 84 -13.91 13.30 -11.95
CA LEU A 84 -14.67 13.21 -13.19
C LEU A 84 -16.14 12.81 -12.93
N ALA A 85 -16.37 11.82 -12.07
CA ALA A 85 -17.71 11.36 -11.71
C ALA A 85 -18.52 12.46 -11.00
N ARG A 86 -17.88 13.27 -10.15
CA ARG A 86 -18.52 14.44 -9.54
C ARG A 86 -18.83 15.53 -10.56
N GLY A 87 -17.89 15.84 -11.47
CA GLY A 87 -18.08 16.84 -12.52
C GLY A 87 -19.25 16.52 -13.45
N ARG A 88 -19.42 15.25 -13.83
CA ARG A 88 -20.54 14.80 -14.69
C ARG A 88 -21.92 14.90 -14.02
N LYS A 89 -22.00 14.80 -12.69
CA LYS A 89 -23.27 14.97 -11.94
C LYS A 89 -23.71 16.44 -11.83
N GLY A 90 -22.82 17.40 -12.08
CA GLY A 90 -23.10 18.83 -12.01
C GLY A 90 -23.57 19.46 -13.32
N GLN A 91 -23.58 18.71 -14.44
CA GLN A 91 -24.14 19.19 -15.70
C GLN A 91 -25.66 18.95 -15.70
N PRO A 92 -26.51 20.00 -15.74
CA PRO A 92 -27.90 19.81 -16.14
C PRO A 92 -27.90 19.22 -17.56
N LYS A 93 -28.74 18.22 -17.79
CA LYS A 93 -28.96 17.64 -19.12
C LYS A 93 -29.40 18.71 -20.11
#